data_AF-A0A7C8F8T5-F1
#
_entry.id   AF-A0A7C8F8T5-F1
#
_cell.length_a   1.000
_cell.length_b   1.000
_cell.length_c   1.000
_cell.angle_alpha   90.00
_cell.angle_beta   90.00
_cell.angle_gamma   90.00
#
_symmetry.space_group_name_H-M   'P 1'
#
loop_
_entity.id
_entity.type
_entity.pdbx_description
1 polymer ?
#
loop_
_entity_poly.entity_id
_entity_poly.type
_entity_poly.pdbx_seq_one_letter_code
_entity_poly.pdbx_strand_id
1 'polypeptide(L)'
;MKLEITHKILTMEPDFEKSSAHVLRFLDRTSLVHYEAVRVVADQSCSGADPRFWPWLEQGVADNRQILTNLTGELRAAGTKGFSDLPAMPQGFQSKIFHTMAHLLDGFFSIDSQFYSLPEDSHWLGASLRRQIEADPEDFWLVTVVATLGSLEHHAIAGLRSFTK
;
A
#
# COMPACT_ATOMS: atom_id res chain seq x y z
N MET A 1 11.56 15.42 12.34
CA MET A 1 10.19 15.46 11.80
C MET A 1 9.70 14.03 11.73
N LYS A 2 8.53 13.71 12.31
CA LYS A 2 7.92 12.39 12.20
C LYS A 2 7.09 12.34 10.91
N LEU A 3 7.22 11.26 10.14
CA LEU A 3 6.45 11.06 8.92
C LEU A 3 5.28 10.13 9.25
N GLU A 4 4.06 10.61 9.02
CA GLU A 4 2.87 9.77 9.09
C GLU A 4 2.51 9.25 7.69
N ILE A 5 2.13 7.98 7.63
CA ILE A 5 1.67 7.29 6.43
C ILE A 5 0.31 6.66 6.75
N THR A 6 -0.64 6.82 5.84
CA THR A 6 -1.97 6.23 5.96
C THR A 6 -2.08 5.04 5.03
N HIS A 7 -2.64 3.94 5.53
CA HIS A 7 -3.00 2.77 4.72
C HIS A 7 -4.46 2.42 4.92
N LYS A 8 -5.11 1.96 3.86
CA LYS A 8 -6.42 1.30 3.90
C LYS A 8 -6.22 -0.19 3.66
N ILE A 9 -6.57 -1.01 4.64
CA ILE A 9 -6.32 -2.45 4.61
C ILE A 9 -7.65 -3.18 4.66
N LEU A 10 -7.93 -3.98 3.65
CA LEU A 10 -9.11 -4.83 3.57
C LEU A 10 -8.87 -6.12 4.35
N THR A 11 -9.82 -6.44 5.23
CA THR A 11 -9.90 -7.69 5.99
C THR A 11 -11.20 -8.42 5.69
N MET A 12 -11.19 -9.73 5.94
CA MET A 12 -12.39 -10.57 5.97
C MET A 12 -12.55 -11.10 7.40
N GLU A 13 -13.28 -10.34 8.21
CA GLU A 13 -13.49 -10.59 9.64
C GLU A 13 -14.86 -10.04 10.03
N PRO A 14 -15.55 -10.64 11.02
CA PRO A 14 -16.96 -10.36 11.28
C PRO A 14 -17.22 -9.01 11.99
N ASP A 15 -16.19 -8.36 12.51
CA ASP A 15 -16.32 -7.12 13.25
C ASP A 15 -15.06 -6.23 13.15
N PHE A 16 -15.21 -4.97 13.54
CA PHE A 16 -14.16 -3.97 13.48
C PHE A 16 -12.98 -4.33 14.39
N GLU A 17 -13.25 -4.86 15.58
CA GLU A 17 -12.25 -5.21 16.58
C GLU A 17 -11.33 -6.31 16.08
N LYS A 18 -11.88 -7.39 15.51
CA LYS A 18 -11.09 -8.47 14.90
C LYS A 18 -10.35 -8.00 13.67
N SER A 19 -10.98 -7.20 12.82
CA SER A 19 -10.35 -6.58 11.64
C SER A 19 -9.13 -5.75 12.07
N SER A 20 -9.31 -4.87 13.04
CA SER A 20 -8.26 -4.03 13.60
C SER A 20 -7.11 -4.86 14.18
N ALA A 21 -7.43 -5.88 14.97
CA ALA A 21 -6.43 -6.76 15.54
C ALA A 21 -5.68 -7.56 14.48
N HIS A 22 -6.35 -8.00 13.41
CA HIS A 22 -5.71 -8.67 12.27
C HIS A 22 -4.71 -7.74 11.58
N VAL A 23 -5.13 -6.52 11.24
CA VAL A 23 -4.25 -5.53 10.61
C VAL A 23 -3.02 -5.22 11.48
N LEU A 24 -3.21 -5.01 12.78
CA LEU A 24 -2.10 -4.75 13.69
C LEU A 24 -1.13 -5.94 13.77
N ARG A 25 -1.63 -7.18 13.83
CA ARG A 25 -0.79 -8.39 13.79
C ARG A 25 -0.04 -8.53 12.47
N PHE A 26 -0.69 -8.20 11.34
CA PHE A 26 -0.05 -8.22 10.03
C PHE A 26 1.12 -7.22 9.98
N LEU A 27 0.90 -5.99 10.41
CA LEU A 27 1.93 -4.94 10.42
C LEU A 27 3.08 -5.24 11.39
N ASP A 28 2.78 -5.82 12.56
CA ASP A 28 3.80 -6.26 13.54
C ASP A 28 4.70 -7.38 13.00
N ARG A 29 4.15 -8.25 12.13
CA ARG A 29 4.88 -9.39 11.56
C ARG A 29 5.57 -9.09 10.23
N THR A 30 5.24 -7.98 9.59
CA THR A 30 5.80 -7.63 8.28
C THR A 30 7.24 -7.16 8.46
N SER A 31 8.20 -7.96 7.98
CA SER A 31 9.62 -7.65 8.13
C SER A 31 10.13 -6.56 7.19
N LEU A 32 9.42 -6.30 6.10
CA LEU A 32 9.82 -5.34 5.06
C LEU A 32 9.68 -3.88 5.50
N VAL A 33 8.77 -3.60 6.42
CA VAL A 33 8.50 -2.25 6.91
C VAL A 33 8.29 -2.27 8.41
N HIS A 34 9.07 -1.47 9.13
CA HIS A 34 8.95 -1.30 10.57
C HIS A 34 8.50 0.13 10.89
N TYR A 35 7.36 0.25 11.56
CA TYR A 35 6.83 1.52 12.03
C TYR A 35 7.20 1.75 13.50
N GLU A 36 7.46 2.99 13.87
CA GLU A 36 7.66 3.38 15.28
C GLU A 36 6.37 3.23 16.06
N ALA A 37 5.24 3.57 15.43
CA ALA A 37 3.91 3.44 16.00
C ALA A 37 2.88 3.21 14.89
N VAL A 38 1.82 2.47 15.21
CA VAL A 38 0.65 2.29 14.35
C VAL A 38 -0.60 2.51 15.18
N ARG A 39 -1.56 3.26 14.64
CA ARG A 39 -2.89 3.42 15.23
C ARG A 39 -3.97 3.14 14.21
N VAL A 40 -5.03 2.47 14.63
CA VAL A 40 -6.25 2.30 13.84
C VAL A 40 -7.12 3.55 13.98
N VAL A 41 -7.77 3.94 12.89
CA VAL A 41 -8.58 5.15 12.78
C VAL A 41 -10.03 4.76 12.49
N ALA A 42 -10.81 4.59 13.55
CA ALA A 42 -12.16 3.99 13.49
C ALA A 42 -13.16 4.82 12.65
N ASP A 43 -13.10 6.15 12.74
CA ASP A 43 -13.94 7.08 11.96
C ASP A 43 -13.66 7.02 10.46
N GLN A 44 -12.46 6.59 10.08
CA GLN A 44 -12.03 6.36 8.70
C GLN A 44 -12.04 4.88 8.31
N SER A 45 -12.64 4.03 9.15
CA SER A 45 -12.84 2.61 8.86
C SER A 45 -14.33 2.33 8.67
N CYS A 46 -14.64 1.28 7.91
CA CYS A 46 -16.03 0.94 7.59
C CYS A 46 -16.19 -0.53 7.20
N SER A 47 -17.35 -1.10 7.51
CA SER A 47 -17.80 -2.42 7.02
C SER A 47 -18.11 -2.36 5.52
N GLY A 48 -18.06 -3.50 4.83
CA GLY A 48 -18.52 -3.67 3.45
C GLY A 48 -19.96 -3.25 3.22
N ALA A 49 -20.80 -3.27 4.27
CA ALA A 49 -22.19 -2.81 4.20
C ALA A 49 -22.34 -1.28 4.26
N ASP A 50 -21.28 -0.55 4.59
CA ASP A 50 -21.31 0.92 4.67
C ASP A 50 -21.26 1.55 3.26
N PRO A 51 -22.10 2.56 2.96
CA PRO A 51 -22.06 3.26 1.66
C PRO A 51 -20.71 3.86 1.29
N ARG A 52 -19.84 4.12 2.28
CA ARG A 52 -18.49 4.67 2.08
C ARG A 52 -17.48 3.63 1.61
N PHE A 53 -17.75 2.34 1.80
CA PHE A 53 -16.80 1.25 1.58
C PHE A 53 -16.25 1.22 0.16
N TRP A 54 -17.14 1.09 -0.84
CA TRP A 54 -16.73 0.99 -2.24
C TRP A 54 -15.98 2.23 -2.74
N PRO A 55 -16.47 3.47 -2.53
CA PRO A 55 -15.72 4.66 -2.88
C PRO A 55 -14.31 4.70 -2.27
N TRP A 56 -14.15 4.33 -1.01
CA TRP A 56 -12.86 4.36 -0.33
C TRP A 56 -11.91 3.26 -0.77
N LEU A 57 -12.42 2.06 -1.02
CA LEU A 57 -11.64 0.96 -1.57
C LEU A 57 -11.16 1.30 -2.97
N GLU A 58 -12.06 1.71 -3.85
CA GLU A 58 -11.75 2.04 -5.24
C GLU A 58 -10.76 3.21 -5.34
N GLN A 59 -10.89 4.20 -4.46
CA GLN A 59 -9.91 5.29 -4.36
C GLN A 59 -8.53 4.76 -3.96
N GLY A 60 -8.42 3.92 -2.93
CA GLY A 60 -7.13 3.37 -2.51
C GLY A 60 -6.46 2.51 -3.61
N VAL A 61 -7.25 1.74 -4.36
CA VAL A 61 -6.75 0.99 -5.53
C VAL A 61 -6.29 1.95 -6.63
N ALA A 62 -7.04 3.03 -6.88
CA ALA A 62 -6.65 4.06 -7.85
C ALA A 62 -5.36 4.77 -7.43
N ASP A 63 -5.19 5.06 -6.15
CA ASP A 63 -3.98 5.70 -5.61
C ASP A 63 -2.75 4.79 -5.79
N ASN A 64 -2.87 3.47 -5.55
CA ASN A 64 -1.81 2.50 -5.86
C ASN A 64 -1.41 2.55 -7.35
N ARG A 65 -2.39 2.63 -8.26
CA ARG A 65 -2.13 2.75 -9.71
C ARG A 65 -1.48 4.07 -10.08
N GLN A 66 -1.85 5.15 -9.41
CA GLN A 66 -1.25 6.46 -9.61
C GLN A 66 0.23 6.45 -9.18
N ILE A 67 0.58 5.77 -8.09
CA ILE A 67 1.97 5.58 -7.67
C ILE A 67 2.77 4.85 -8.77
N LEU A 68 2.26 3.74 -9.30
CA LEU A 68 2.92 3.04 -10.42
C LEU A 68 3.10 3.92 -11.67
N THR A 69 2.11 4.76 -11.95
CA THR A 69 2.17 5.73 -13.06
C THR A 69 3.28 6.74 -12.84
N ASN A 70 3.41 7.28 -11.62
CA ASN A 70 4.45 8.23 -11.26
C ASN A 70 5.85 7.59 -11.34
N LEU A 71 6.02 6.39 -10.77
CA LEU A 71 7.28 5.64 -10.81
C LEU A 71 7.70 5.31 -12.25
N THR A 72 6.73 4.96 -13.12
CA THR A 72 7.00 4.74 -14.55
C THR A 72 7.50 6.03 -15.22
N GLY A 73 6.90 7.18 -14.88
CA GLY A 73 7.35 8.49 -15.35
C GLY A 73 8.76 8.83 -14.90
N GLU A 74 9.09 8.58 -13.64
CA GLU A 74 10.43 8.78 -13.08
C GLU A 74 11.47 7.87 -13.75
N LEU A 75 11.13 6.61 -13.98
CA LEU A 75 12.01 5.65 -14.64
C LEU A 75 12.34 6.09 -16.09
N ARG A 76 11.35 6.63 -16.80
CA ARG A 76 11.54 7.24 -18.14
C ARG A 76 12.40 8.49 -18.08
N ALA A 77 12.15 9.37 -17.11
CA ALA A 77 12.95 10.59 -16.93
C ALA A 77 14.42 10.27 -16.59
N ALA A 78 14.66 9.15 -15.91
CA ALA A 78 15.99 8.61 -15.61
C ALA A 78 16.67 7.91 -16.80
N GLY A 79 15.99 7.78 -17.95
CA GLY A 79 16.57 7.29 -19.21
C GLY A 79 16.17 5.87 -19.61
N THR A 80 15.31 5.19 -18.85
CA THR A 80 14.77 3.87 -19.24
C THR A 80 13.65 4.06 -20.27
N LYS A 81 13.85 3.57 -21.50
CA LYS A 81 12.91 3.73 -22.62
C LYS A 81 11.97 2.54 -22.75
N GLY A 82 12.40 1.35 -22.35
CA GLY A 82 11.58 0.15 -22.41
C GLY A 82 12.15 -1.05 -21.66
N PHE A 83 11.44 -2.18 -21.73
CA PHE A 83 11.84 -3.42 -21.06
C PHE A 83 13.19 -3.99 -21.53
N SER A 84 13.60 -3.67 -22.75
CA SER A 84 14.93 -4.05 -23.29
C SER A 84 16.09 -3.46 -22.49
N ASP A 85 15.85 -2.38 -21.74
CA ASP A 85 16.89 -1.68 -21.00
C ASP A 85 17.13 -2.27 -19.61
N LEU A 86 16.21 -3.14 -19.12
CA LEU A 86 16.31 -3.74 -17.78
C LEU A 86 17.64 -4.49 -17.54
N PRO A 87 18.17 -5.31 -18.48
CA PRO A 87 19.42 -6.03 -18.26
C PRO A 87 20.64 -5.13 -18.10
N ALA A 88 20.59 -3.91 -18.63
CA ALA A 88 21.69 -2.93 -18.58
C ALA A 88 21.45 -1.84 -17.51
N MET A 89 20.37 -1.96 -16.73
CA MET A 89 20.04 -0.96 -15.72
C MET A 89 21.12 -0.90 -14.63
N PRO A 90 21.68 0.29 -14.34
CA PRO A 90 22.68 0.42 -13.29
C PRO A 90 22.05 0.19 -11.92
N GLN A 91 22.83 -0.39 -11.00
CA GLN A 91 22.47 -0.42 -9.59
C GLN A 91 22.41 1.00 -9.05
N GLY A 92 21.30 1.37 -8.41
CA GLY A 92 21.10 2.69 -7.83
C GLY A 92 19.68 3.18 -8.00
N PHE A 93 19.53 4.43 -8.42
CA PHE A 93 18.24 5.10 -8.49
C PHE A 93 17.21 4.36 -9.37
N GLN A 94 17.55 4.05 -10.63
CA GLN A 94 16.65 3.38 -11.56
C GLN A 94 16.24 1.98 -11.06
N SER A 95 17.21 1.19 -10.58
CA SER A 95 16.93 -0.15 -10.05
C SER A 95 16.06 -0.10 -8.79
N LYS A 96 16.17 0.96 -7.97
CA LYS A 96 15.31 1.18 -6.80
C LYS A 96 13.88 1.54 -7.20
N ILE A 97 13.68 2.42 -8.18
CA ILE A 97 12.33 2.69 -8.72
C ILE A 97 11.70 1.39 -9.22
N PHE A 98 12.43 0.64 -10.04
CA PHE A 98 11.93 -0.62 -10.58
C PHE A 98 11.60 -1.65 -9.48
N HIS A 99 12.43 -1.72 -8.43
CA HIS A 99 12.18 -2.54 -7.26
C HIS A 99 10.90 -2.12 -6.50
N THR A 100 10.69 -0.83 -6.27
CA THR A 100 9.43 -0.33 -5.66
C THR A 100 8.22 -0.67 -6.52
N MET A 101 8.33 -0.55 -7.85
CA MET A 101 7.26 -0.98 -8.77
C MET A 101 6.99 -2.48 -8.65
N ALA A 102 8.05 -3.30 -8.56
CA ALA A 102 7.92 -4.74 -8.41
C ALA A 102 7.18 -5.11 -7.11
N HIS A 103 7.42 -4.42 -6.00
CA HIS A 103 6.68 -4.64 -4.75
C HIS A 103 5.17 -4.41 -4.91
N LEU A 104 4.78 -3.31 -5.54
CA LEU A 104 3.37 -3.00 -5.82
C LEU A 104 2.72 -3.99 -6.78
N LEU A 105 3.48 -4.48 -7.76
CA LEU A 105 2.96 -5.42 -8.77
C LEU A 105 2.84 -6.85 -8.23
N ASP A 106 3.74 -7.26 -7.33
CA ASP A 106 3.84 -8.62 -6.78
C ASP A 106 3.03 -8.80 -5.47
N GLY A 107 2.51 -7.72 -4.88
CA GLY A 107 1.71 -7.80 -3.65
C GLY A 107 2.54 -7.70 -2.36
N PHE A 108 3.80 -7.25 -2.44
CA PHE A 108 4.61 -7.01 -1.24
C PHE A 108 4.22 -5.70 -0.55
N PHE A 109 3.65 -5.80 0.66
CA PHE A 109 3.30 -4.63 1.44
C PHE A 109 4.54 -3.76 1.76
N SER A 110 4.45 -2.49 1.38
CA SER A 110 5.46 -1.46 1.61
C SER A 110 4.85 -0.16 2.15
N ILE A 111 5.70 0.81 2.50
CA ILE A 111 5.30 2.17 2.90
C ILE A 111 4.52 2.92 1.82
N ASP A 112 4.60 2.46 0.57
CA ASP A 112 3.94 3.08 -0.58
C ASP A 112 2.54 2.50 -0.83
N SER A 113 2.16 1.44 -0.12
CA SER A 113 0.84 0.80 -0.27
C SER A 113 -0.26 1.72 0.25
N GLN A 114 -1.10 2.29 -0.60
CA GLN A 114 -2.28 3.07 -0.16
C GLN A 114 -3.43 2.14 0.22
N PHE A 115 -3.67 1.14 -0.63
CA PHE A 115 -4.59 0.04 -0.37
C PHE A 115 -3.85 -1.30 -0.30
N TYR A 116 -4.30 -2.20 0.57
CA TYR A 116 -3.85 -3.59 0.62
C TYR A 116 -4.99 -4.55 0.98
N SER A 117 -5.09 -5.66 0.26
CA SER A 117 -6.03 -6.75 0.50
C SER A 117 -5.31 -7.88 1.23
N LEU A 118 -5.62 -8.09 2.52
CA LEU A 118 -5.10 -9.24 3.25
C LEU A 118 -5.64 -10.58 2.74
N PRO A 119 -6.92 -10.71 2.31
CA PRO A 119 -7.40 -11.99 1.77
C PRO A 119 -6.70 -12.45 0.48
N GLU A 120 -6.11 -11.53 -0.28
CA GLU A 120 -5.44 -11.82 -1.57
C GLU A 120 -3.94 -11.52 -1.56
N ASP A 121 -3.37 -11.08 -0.43
CA ASP A 121 -2.00 -10.57 -0.31
C ASP A 121 -1.63 -9.60 -1.47
N SER A 122 -2.50 -8.61 -1.73
CA SER A 122 -2.45 -7.82 -2.98
C SER A 122 -2.75 -6.33 -2.81
N HIS A 123 -2.16 -5.49 -3.66
CA HIS A 123 -2.50 -4.07 -3.82
C HIS A 123 -3.74 -3.84 -4.69
N TRP A 124 -4.32 -4.92 -5.24
CA TRP A 124 -5.47 -4.91 -6.12
C TRP A 124 -6.65 -5.62 -5.48
N LEU A 125 -7.83 -5.46 -6.09
CA LEU A 125 -9.01 -6.26 -5.76
C LEU A 125 -9.29 -7.23 -6.91
N GLY A 126 -9.19 -8.53 -6.65
CA GLY A 126 -9.55 -9.56 -7.60
C GLY A 126 -11.05 -9.64 -7.85
N ALA A 127 -11.43 -10.07 -9.07
CA ALA A 127 -12.83 -10.21 -9.44
C ALA A 127 -13.57 -11.29 -8.65
N SER A 128 -12.86 -12.26 -8.06
CA SER A 128 -13.45 -13.26 -7.17
C SER A 128 -13.78 -12.63 -5.82
N LEU A 129 -12.82 -11.96 -5.19
CA LEU A 129 -13.03 -11.30 -3.90
C LEU A 129 -14.08 -10.20 -3.99
N ARG A 130 -14.11 -9.42 -5.08
CA ARG A 130 -15.18 -8.44 -5.34
C ARG A 130 -16.57 -9.06 -5.24
N ARG A 131 -16.80 -10.21 -5.89
CA ARG A 131 -18.08 -10.92 -5.85
C ARG A 131 -18.42 -11.46 -4.45
N GLN A 132 -17.42 -11.84 -3.67
CA GLN A 132 -17.63 -12.26 -2.28
C GLN A 132 -18.06 -11.09 -1.41
N ILE A 133 -17.40 -9.93 -1.53
CA ILE A 133 -17.79 -8.72 -0.81
C ILE A 133 -19.21 -8.28 -1.19
N GLU A 134 -19.57 -8.37 -2.47
CA GLU A 134 -20.92 -8.04 -2.94
C GLU A 134 -21.98 -9.02 -2.41
N ALA A 135 -21.63 -10.28 -2.17
CA ALA A 135 -22.53 -11.30 -1.64
C ALA A 135 -22.71 -11.17 -0.12
N ASP A 136 -21.60 -11.01 0.61
CA ASP A 136 -21.56 -11.07 2.08
C ASP A 136 -20.82 -9.82 2.65
N PRO A 137 -21.34 -8.60 2.43
CA PRO A 137 -20.62 -7.36 2.75
C PRO A 137 -20.32 -7.15 4.24
N GLU A 138 -21.09 -7.78 5.13
CA GLU A 138 -20.91 -7.68 6.59
C GLU A 138 -19.62 -8.36 7.07
N ASP A 139 -19.10 -9.34 6.32
CA ASP A 139 -17.89 -10.09 6.64
C ASP A 139 -16.59 -9.35 6.25
N PHE A 140 -16.71 -8.18 5.61
CA PHE A 140 -15.56 -7.42 5.13
C PHE A 140 -15.46 -6.07 5.81
N TRP A 141 -14.22 -5.65 6.06
CA TRP A 141 -13.93 -4.36 6.64
C TRP A 141 -12.76 -3.69 5.92
N LEU A 142 -12.90 -2.40 5.69
CA LEU A 142 -11.82 -1.53 5.27
C LEU A 142 -11.31 -0.79 6.51
N VAL A 143 -10.16 -1.20 7.01
CA VAL A 143 -9.52 -0.64 8.20
C VAL A 143 -8.51 0.41 7.78
N THR A 144 -8.68 1.64 8.26
CA THR A 144 -7.68 2.69 8.07
C THR A 144 -6.69 2.67 9.24
N VAL A 145 -5.41 2.65 8.93
CA VAL A 145 -4.32 2.82 9.89
C VAL A 145 -3.48 4.05 9.56
N VAL A 146 -2.99 4.71 10.60
CA VAL A 146 -1.93 5.71 10.48
C VAL A 146 -0.69 5.16 11.16
N ALA A 147 0.37 5.05 10.39
CA ALA A 147 1.66 4.55 10.81
C ALA A 147 2.66 5.69 10.86
N THR A 148 3.46 5.74 11.92
CA THR A 148 4.51 6.74 12.12
C THR A 148 5.87 6.10 11.84
N LEU A 149 6.65 6.73 10.97
CA LEU A 149 8.06 6.44 10.82
C LEU A 149 8.86 7.38 11.74
N GLY A 150 9.71 6.80 12.58
CA GLY A 150 10.65 7.55 13.40
C GLY A 150 11.60 8.38 12.54
N SER A 151 12.23 9.40 13.11
CA SER A 151 13.15 10.28 12.38
C SER A 151 14.31 9.46 11.81
N LEU A 152 14.22 9.11 10.53
CA LEU A 152 15.33 8.59 9.77
C LEU A 152 16.31 9.75 9.58
N GLU A 153 17.50 9.62 10.15
CA GLU A 153 18.64 10.48 9.80
C GLU A 153 18.76 10.55 8.27
N HIS A 154 19.12 11.74 7.78
CA HIS A 154 18.63 12.42 6.57
C HIS A 154 18.83 11.78 5.18
N HIS A 155 19.06 10.47 5.01
CA HIS A 155 19.40 9.91 3.69
C HIS A 155 18.54 8.76 3.17
N ALA A 156 17.62 8.18 3.96
CA ALA A 156 16.85 7.01 3.52
C ALA A 156 15.49 7.34 2.87
N ILE A 157 14.72 8.32 3.38
CA ILE A 157 13.36 8.62 2.85
C ILE A 157 13.35 9.75 1.82
N ALA A 158 14.30 10.70 1.88
CA ALA A 158 14.41 11.73 0.85
C ALA A 158 14.61 11.09 -0.54
N GLY A 159 15.37 9.99 -0.61
CA GLY A 159 15.49 9.14 -1.80
C GLY A 159 14.34 8.14 -2.02
N LEU A 160 13.19 8.30 -1.36
CA LEU A 160 11.95 7.54 -1.65
C LEU A 160 10.79 8.46 -2.04
N ARG A 161 10.86 9.77 -1.74
CA ARG A 161 9.80 10.75 -2.08
C ARG A 161 10.27 12.01 -2.80
N SER A 162 11.57 12.23 -2.94
CA SER A 162 12.11 13.32 -3.77
C SER A 162 13.42 12.89 -4.39
N PHE A 163 13.35 12.31 -5.58
CA PHE A 163 14.54 12.11 -6.41
C PHE A 163 14.89 13.41 -7.11
N THR A 164 15.38 14.38 -6.35
CA THR A 164 16.03 15.54 -6.95
C THR A 164 17.38 15.11 -7.53
N LYS A 165 17.62 15.53 -8.78
CA LYS A 165 18.82 15.28 -9.58
C LYS A 165 20.12 15.55 -8.84
#